data_AF-A0A359LR20-F1
#
_entry.id   AF-A0A359LR20-F1
#
_cell.length_a   1.000
_cell.length_b   1.000
_cell.length_c   1.000
_cell.angle_alpha   90.00
_cell.angle_beta   90.00
_cell.angle_gamma   90.00
#
_symmetry.space_group_name_H-M   'P 1'
#
loop_
_entity.id
_entity.type
_entity.pdbx_description
1 polymer ?
#
loop_
_entity_poly.entity_id
_entity_poly.type
_entity_poly.pdbx_seq_one_letter_code
_entity_poly.pdbx_strand_id
1 'polypeptide(L)'
;MSVFVYRLQTLLDRKQAVREDAERRLAERLRELEEERQRLAAREREAREASALAAAERMRLMAVEGGSVSGRELRQRAANLDLLLRLASEAKDAVFEQKIAVNDAEDRLEEARRALAEAVRDVEVLNKHRERAKSRFHREQERKEAVEMDEARTVLFHKRGAK
;
A
#
# COMPACT_ATOMS: atom_id res chain seq x y z
N MET A 1 -29.76 14.33 33.58
CA MET A 1 -29.30 14.63 32.21
C MET A 1 -29.07 13.32 31.47
N SER A 2 -29.80 13.06 30.39
CA SER A 2 -29.57 11.86 29.58
C SER A 2 -28.29 11.98 28.75
N VAL A 3 -27.49 10.93 28.69
CA VAL A 3 -26.24 10.87 27.91
C VAL A 3 -26.54 10.43 26.48
N PHE A 4 -25.88 11.03 25.49
CA PHE A 4 -25.98 10.60 24.08
C PHE A 4 -25.29 9.25 23.88
N VAL A 5 -26.05 8.25 23.41
CA VAL A 5 -25.52 6.93 23.04
C VAL A 5 -25.70 6.72 21.54
N TYR A 6 -24.59 6.50 20.83
CA TYR A 6 -24.62 6.25 19.40
C TYR A 6 -24.92 4.77 19.11
N ARG A 7 -26.11 4.48 18.57
CA ARG A 7 -26.59 3.10 18.32
C ARG A 7 -25.69 2.29 17.37
N LEU A 8 -24.92 2.95 16.51
CA LEU A 8 -24.01 2.31 15.55
C LEU A 8 -22.55 2.35 16.01
N GLN A 9 -22.27 2.55 17.30
CA GLN A 9 -20.91 2.63 17.81
C GLN A 9 -20.10 1.35 17.50
N THR A 10 -20.67 0.17 17.74
CA THR A 10 -20.01 -1.12 17.44
C THR A 10 -19.64 -1.27 15.97
N LEU A 11 -20.48 -0.75 15.06
CA LEU A 11 -20.18 -0.76 13.63
C LEU A 11 -19.05 0.21 13.28
N LEU A 12 -19.05 1.40 13.90
CA LEU A 12 -17.98 2.39 13.74
C LEU A 12 -16.64 1.82 14.23
N ASP A 13 -16.62 1.20 15.40
CA ASP A 13 -15.41 0.58 15.98
C ASP A 13 -14.88 -0.52 15.06
N ARG A 14 -15.76 -1.38 14.53
CA ARG A 14 -15.38 -2.41 13.55
C ARG A 14 -14.81 -1.81 12.27
N LYS A 15 -15.41 -0.73 11.74
CA LYS A 15 -14.90 -0.06 10.53
C LYS A 15 -13.58 0.66 10.78
N GLN A 16 -13.36 1.20 11.97
CA GLN A 16 -12.06 1.75 12.38
C GLN A 16 -10.98 0.67 12.42
N ALA A 17 -11.28 -0.50 13.01
CA ALA A 17 -10.35 -1.63 12.99
C ALA A 17 -10.01 -2.07 11.56
N VAL A 18 -10.99 -2.15 10.66
CA VAL A 18 -10.75 -2.46 9.24
C VAL A 18 -9.87 -1.41 8.55
N ARG A 19 -10.03 -0.12 8.88
CA ARG A 19 -9.15 0.93 8.37
C ARG A 19 -7.72 0.73 8.87
N GLU A 20 -7.53 0.49 10.16
CA GLU A 20 -6.20 0.23 10.74
C GLU A 20 -5.54 -1.02 10.13
N ASP A 21 -6.32 -2.09 9.89
CA ASP A 21 -5.85 -3.26 9.16
C ASP A 21 -5.41 -2.93 7.73
N ALA A 22 -6.18 -2.09 7.01
CA ALA A 22 -5.83 -1.66 5.66
C ALA A 22 -4.57 -0.79 5.64
N GLU A 23 -4.37 0.08 6.64
CA GLU A 23 -3.14 0.87 6.81
C GLU A 23 -1.92 -0.04 7.03
N ARG A 24 -2.05 -1.05 7.89
CA ARG A 24 -0.99 -2.06 8.11
C ARG A 24 -0.64 -2.81 6.84
N ARG A 25 -1.65 -3.30 6.12
CA ARG A 25 -1.46 -3.99 4.83
C ARG A 25 -0.79 -3.08 3.79
N LEU A 26 -1.18 -1.82 3.71
CA LEU A 26 -0.54 -0.87 2.81
C LEU A 26 0.94 -0.70 3.14
N ALA A 27 1.28 -0.59 4.42
CA ALA A 27 2.67 -0.48 4.86
C ALA A 27 3.48 -1.75 4.54
N GLU A 28 2.89 -2.94 4.69
CA GLU A 28 3.51 -4.21 4.28
C GLU A 28 3.77 -4.25 2.77
N ARG A 29 2.78 -3.90 1.93
CA ARG A 29 2.95 -3.88 0.47
C ARG A 29 3.99 -2.86 -0.01
N LEU A 30 4.12 -1.73 0.67
CA LEU A 30 5.19 -0.77 0.39
C LEU A 30 6.58 -1.36 0.65
N ARG A 31 6.74 -2.13 1.74
CA ARG A 31 8.01 -2.81 2.05
C ARG A 31 8.30 -3.90 1.03
N GLU A 32 7.32 -4.73 0.69
CA GLU A 32 7.47 -5.77 -0.34
C GLU A 32 7.90 -5.17 -1.68
N LEU A 33 7.25 -4.09 -2.13
CA LEU A 33 7.62 -3.43 -3.39
C LEU A 33 9.06 -2.91 -3.36
N GLU A 34 9.49 -2.32 -2.24
CA GLU A 34 10.86 -1.84 -2.08
C GLU A 34 11.87 -2.99 -2.11
N GLU A 35 11.57 -4.11 -1.46
CA GLU A 35 12.40 -5.32 -1.49
C GLU A 35 12.50 -5.92 -2.91
N GLU A 36 11.40 -5.97 -3.67
CA GLU A 36 11.42 -6.45 -5.05
C GLU A 36 12.19 -5.49 -5.98
N ARG A 37 12.11 -4.18 -5.76
CA ARG A 37 12.90 -3.18 -6.50
C ARG A 37 14.39 -3.29 -6.20
N GLN A 38 14.77 -3.52 -4.95
CA GLN A 38 16.16 -3.77 -4.58
C GLN A 38 16.69 -5.05 -5.22
N ARG A 39 15.90 -6.13 -5.22
CA ARG A 39 16.23 -7.37 -5.94
C ARG A 39 16.39 -7.13 -7.44
N LEU A 40 15.48 -6.39 -8.07
CA LEU A 40 15.61 -6.01 -9.47
C LEU A 40 16.92 -5.26 -9.75
N ALA A 41 17.26 -4.27 -8.92
CA ALA A 41 18.50 -3.51 -9.07
C ALA A 41 19.74 -4.40 -8.96
N ALA A 42 19.73 -5.40 -8.07
CA ALA A 42 20.82 -6.38 -7.96
C ALA A 42 20.92 -7.25 -9.22
N ARG A 43 19.79 -7.80 -9.70
CA ARG A 43 19.74 -8.61 -10.93
C ARG A 43 20.19 -7.84 -12.17
N GLU A 44 19.81 -6.56 -12.27
CA GLU A 44 20.25 -5.72 -13.39
C GLU A 44 21.76 -5.47 -13.37
N ARG A 45 22.38 -5.39 -12.18
CA ARG A 45 23.85 -5.31 -12.07
C ARG A 45 24.50 -6.61 -12.51
N GLU A 46 24.03 -7.74 -12.01
CA GLU A 46 24.51 -9.08 -12.40
C GLU A 46 24.43 -9.28 -13.93
N ALA A 47 23.30 -8.92 -14.55
CA ALA A 47 23.11 -9.04 -15.99
C ALA A 47 24.04 -8.11 -16.80
N ARG A 48 24.32 -6.90 -16.30
CA ARG A 48 25.27 -5.97 -16.92
C ARG A 48 26.71 -6.49 -16.82
N GLU A 49 27.10 -7.03 -15.67
CA GLU A 49 28.42 -7.62 -15.45
C GLU A 49 28.64 -8.84 -16.35
N ALA A 50 27.67 -9.76 -16.42
CA ALA A 50 27.73 -10.93 -17.30
C ALA A 50 27.81 -10.52 -18.79
N SER A 51 27.02 -9.51 -19.20
CA SER A 51 27.06 -8.98 -20.57
C SER A 51 28.40 -8.30 -20.89
N ALA A 52 28.98 -7.56 -19.94
CA ALA A 52 30.28 -6.91 -20.09
C ALA A 52 31.41 -7.94 -20.21
N LEU A 53 31.39 -9.00 -19.41
CA LEU A 53 32.35 -10.10 -19.49
C LEU A 53 32.27 -10.82 -20.85
N ALA A 54 31.06 -11.14 -21.31
CA ALA A 54 30.86 -11.74 -22.63
C ALA A 54 31.35 -10.83 -23.76
N ALA A 55 31.09 -9.53 -23.69
CA ALA A 55 31.56 -8.54 -24.66
C ALA A 55 33.09 -8.42 -24.66
N ALA A 56 33.72 -8.37 -23.49
CA ALA A 56 35.17 -8.31 -23.37
C ALA A 56 35.85 -9.55 -23.96
N GLU A 57 35.31 -10.74 -23.69
CA GLU A 57 35.86 -11.98 -24.24
C GLU A 57 35.66 -12.08 -25.76
N ARG A 58 34.53 -11.58 -26.27
CA ARG A 58 34.30 -11.45 -27.73
C ARG A 58 35.32 -10.52 -28.38
N MET A 59 35.61 -9.37 -27.77
CA MET A 59 36.61 -8.43 -28.29
C MET A 59 38.02 -9.04 -28.27
N ARG A 60 38.37 -9.79 -27.21
CA ARG A 60 39.65 -10.52 -27.12
C ARG A 60 39.79 -11.59 -28.19
N LEU A 61 38.70 -12.26 -28.56
CA LEU A 61 38.69 -13.24 -29.67
C LEU A 61 38.89 -12.56 -31.03
N MET A 62 38.28 -11.39 -31.25
CA MET A 62 38.45 -10.63 -32.50
C MET A 62 39.82 -9.94 -32.62
N ALA A 63 40.45 -9.55 -31.50
CA ALA A 63 41.75 -8.90 -31.47
C ALA A 63 42.96 -9.84 -31.70
N VAL A 64 42.75 -11.12 -32.04
CA VAL A 64 43.80 -12.12 -32.30
C VAL A 64 44.48 -11.94 -33.68
N GLU A 65 44.25 -10.83 -34.37
CA GLU A 65 44.90 -10.52 -35.64
C GLU A 65 46.41 -10.28 -35.44
N GLY A 66 47.23 -11.31 -35.70
CA GLY A 66 48.69 -11.20 -35.84
C GLY A 66 49.55 -12.09 -34.96
N GLY A 67 48.97 -12.85 -34.02
CA GLY A 67 49.71 -13.78 -33.14
C GLY A 67 49.49 -15.24 -33.51
N SER A 68 50.53 -16.08 -33.37
CA SER A 68 50.46 -17.54 -33.52
C SER A 68 49.69 -18.19 -32.35
N VAL A 69 48.38 -17.94 -32.28
CA VAL A 69 47.48 -18.58 -31.31
C VAL A 69 47.22 -20.00 -31.78
N SER A 70 47.36 -20.97 -30.87
CA SER A 70 47.13 -22.37 -31.21
C SER A 70 45.64 -22.61 -31.47
N GLY A 71 45.29 -23.42 -32.47
CA GLY A 71 43.90 -23.77 -32.76
C GLY A 71 43.17 -24.42 -31.57
N ARG A 72 43.90 -25.00 -30.61
CA ARG A 72 43.34 -25.49 -29.34
C ARG A 72 42.88 -24.36 -28.43
N GLU A 73 43.68 -23.30 -28.31
CA GLU A 73 43.36 -22.12 -27.48
C GLU A 73 42.16 -21.37 -28.05
N LEU A 74 42.06 -21.28 -29.38
CA LEU A 74 40.94 -20.63 -30.06
C LEU A 74 39.62 -21.38 -29.80
N ARG A 75 39.64 -22.73 -29.85
CA ARG A 75 38.48 -23.55 -29.47
C ARG A 75 38.09 -23.38 -28.00
N GLN A 76 39.06 -23.29 -27.09
CA GLN A 76 38.79 -23.11 -25.67
C GLN A 76 38.18 -21.73 -25.39
N ARG A 77 38.68 -20.67 -26.02
CA ARG A 77 38.13 -19.32 -25.91
C ARG A 77 36.73 -19.23 -26.52
N ALA A 78 36.48 -19.88 -27.66
CA ALA A 78 35.13 -19.95 -28.24
C ALA A 78 34.13 -20.65 -27.31
N ALA A 79 34.51 -21.78 -26.71
CA ALA A 79 33.68 -22.48 -25.73
C ALA A 79 33.41 -21.64 -24.47
N ASN A 80 34.41 -20.88 -24.01
CA ASN A 80 34.25 -19.95 -22.89
C ASN A 80 33.29 -18.79 -23.24
N LEU A 81 33.39 -18.23 -24.45
CA LEU A 81 32.47 -17.21 -24.92
C LEU A 81 31.04 -17.74 -24.99
N ASP A 82 30.83 -18.95 -25.51
CA ASP A 82 29.49 -19.56 -25.56
C ASP A 82 28.89 -19.73 -24.15
N LEU A 83 29.70 -20.14 -23.17
CA LEU A 83 29.27 -20.21 -21.77
C LEU A 83 28.88 -18.83 -21.22
N LEU A 84 29.71 -17.80 -21.45
CA LEU A 84 29.43 -16.44 -21.00
C LEU A 84 28.17 -15.85 -21.66
N LEU A 85 27.93 -16.16 -22.95
CA LEU A 85 26.71 -15.75 -23.65
C LEU A 85 25.47 -16.41 -23.06
N ARG A 86 25.53 -17.69 -22.68
CA ARG A 86 24.44 -18.37 -21.98
C ARG A 86 24.16 -17.73 -20.62
N LEU A 87 25.19 -17.52 -19.81
CA LEU A 87 25.05 -16.85 -18.50
C LEU A 87 24.47 -15.44 -18.64
N ALA A 88 24.89 -14.68 -19.65
CA ALA A 88 24.33 -13.36 -19.93
C ALA A 88 22.86 -13.42 -20.38
N SER A 89 22.44 -14.48 -21.09
CA SER A 89 21.04 -14.72 -21.44
C SER A 89 20.21 -15.07 -20.20
N GLU A 90 20.66 -16.03 -19.40
CA GLU A 90 20.00 -16.45 -18.16
C GLU A 90 19.84 -15.27 -17.19
N ALA A 91 20.85 -14.41 -17.08
CA ALA A 91 20.76 -13.22 -16.24
C ALA A 91 19.72 -12.20 -16.77
N LYS A 92 19.55 -12.09 -18.09
CA LYS A 92 18.49 -11.24 -18.68
C LYS A 92 17.11 -11.82 -18.44
N ASP A 93 16.96 -13.13 -18.54
CA ASP A 93 15.71 -13.83 -18.26
C ASP A 93 15.33 -13.64 -16.78
N ALA A 94 16.29 -13.79 -15.86
CA ALA A 94 16.07 -13.51 -14.43
C ALA A 94 15.68 -12.04 -14.15
N VAL A 95 16.26 -11.08 -14.88
CA VAL A 95 15.82 -9.66 -14.80
C VAL A 95 14.38 -9.51 -15.28
N PHE A 96 13.99 -10.20 -16.35
CA PHE A 96 12.62 -10.15 -16.87
C PHE A 96 11.62 -10.75 -15.86
N GLU A 97 11.92 -11.91 -15.30
CA GLU A 97 11.10 -12.52 -14.24
C GLU A 97 10.97 -11.59 -13.02
N GLN A 98 12.06 -10.95 -12.61
CA GLN A 98 12.04 -10.02 -11.48
C GLN A 98 11.23 -8.74 -11.79
N LYS A 99 11.18 -8.29 -13.05
CA LYS A 99 10.28 -7.19 -13.46
C LYS A 99 8.82 -7.58 -13.36
N ILE A 100 8.47 -8.82 -13.69
CA ILE A 100 7.11 -9.34 -13.48
C ILE A 100 6.78 -9.30 -11.98
N ALA A 101 7.68 -9.77 -11.11
CA ALA A 101 7.47 -9.73 -9.66
C ALA A 101 7.29 -8.29 -9.12
N VAL A 102 8.04 -7.31 -9.65
CA VAL A 102 7.86 -5.90 -9.30
C VAL A 102 6.48 -5.40 -9.74
N ASN A 103 6.05 -5.71 -10.97
CA ASN A 103 4.73 -5.32 -11.45
C ASN A 103 3.61 -5.92 -10.59
N ASP A 104 3.70 -7.22 -10.25
CA ASP A 104 2.73 -7.88 -9.36
C ASP A 104 2.69 -7.21 -7.97
N ALA A 105 3.83 -6.75 -7.45
CA ALA A 105 3.90 -6.02 -6.20
C ALA A 105 3.27 -4.61 -6.30
N GLU A 106 3.44 -3.93 -7.44
CA GLU A 106 2.78 -2.65 -7.73
C GLU A 106 1.26 -2.79 -7.81
N ASP A 107 0.76 -3.85 -8.46
CA ASP A 107 -0.67 -4.15 -8.55
C ASP A 107 -1.27 -4.39 -7.15
N ARG A 108 -0.62 -5.23 -6.32
CA ARG A 108 -1.04 -5.46 -4.92
C ARG A 108 -1.00 -4.19 -4.08
N LEU A 109 -0.03 -3.31 -4.32
CA LEU A 109 0.04 -2.02 -3.64
C LEU A 109 -1.14 -1.13 -4.05
N GLU A 110 -1.51 -1.12 -5.33
CA GLU A 110 -2.67 -0.36 -5.80
C GLU A 110 -3.98 -0.89 -5.19
N GLU A 111 -4.16 -2.21 -5.14
CA GLU A 111 -5.31 -2.83 -4.46
C GLU A 111 -5.38 -2.43 -2.98
N ALA A 112 -4.25 -2.45 -2.27
CA ALA A 112 -4.18 -2.03 -0.87
C ALA A 112 -4.54 -0.55 -0.69
N ARG A 113 -4.12 0.33 -1.62
CA ARG A 113 -4.50 1.75 -1.61
C ARG A 113 -6.00 1.95 -1.80
N ARG A 114 -6.61 1.21 -2.74
CA ARG A 114 -8.06 1.25 -2.99
C ARG A 114 -8.83 0.79 -1.75
N ALA A 115 -8.42 -0.32 -1.15
CA ALA A 115 -9.02 -0.85 0.07
C ALA A 115 -8.95 0.14 1.25
N LEU A 116 -7.80 0.81 1.43
CA LEU A 116 -7.65 1.84 2.46
C LEU A 116 -8.58 3.04 2.19
N ALA A 117 -8.65 3.52 0.95
CA ALA A 117 -9.52 4.64 0.58
C ALA A 117 -11.00 4.33 0.87
N GLU A 118 -11.45 3.11 0.56
CA GLU A 118 -12.80 2.65 0.89
C GLU A 118 -13.03 2.59 2.40
N ALA A 119 -12.09 2.02 3.16
CA ALA A 119 -12.20 1.93 4.62
C ALA A 119 -12.25 3.32 5.29
N VAL A 120 -11.44 4.26 4.82
CA VAL A 120 -11.48 5.66 5.27
C VAL A 120 -12.85 6.28 4.99
N ARG A 121 -13.37 6.12 3.77
CA ARG A 121 -14.68 6.66 3.38
C ARG A 121 -15.80 6.10 4.26
N ASP A 122 -15.79 4.81 4.54
CA ASP A 122 -16.78 4.16 5.41
C ASP A 122 -16.78 4.74 6.83
N VAL A 123 -15.59 4.94 7.41
CA VAL A 123 -15.43 5.56 8.74
C VAL A 123 -15.93 7.00 8.73
N GLU A 124 -15.60 7.78 7.70
CA GLU A 124 -16.08 9.16 7.57
C GLU A 124 -17.60 9.26 7.49
N VAL A 125 -18.25 8.37 6.74
CA VAL A 125 -19.72 8.34 6.63
C VAL A 125 -20.35 8.09 7.99
N LEU A 126 -19.83 7.12 8.76
CA LEU A 126 -20.34 6.82 10.09
C LEU A 126 -20.08 7.94 11.10
N ASN A 127 -18.92 8.62 11.02
CA ASN A 127 -18.64 9.78 11.85
C ASN A 127 -19.59 10.95 11.54
N LYS A 128 -19.81 11.26 10.25
CA LYS A 128 -20.79 12.29 9.84
C LYS A 128 -22.19 11.95 10.33
N HIS A 129 -22.59 10.68 10.26
CA HIS A 129 -23.88 10.24 10.79
C HIS A 129 -23.96 10.37 12.31
N ARG A 130 -22.91 10.00 13.05
CA ARG A 130 -22.78 10.17 14.50
C ARG A 130 -22.96 11.63 14.91
N GLU A 131 -22.27 12.55 14.25
CA GLU A 131 -22.38 13.99 14.55
C GLU A 131 -23.79 14.53 14.29
N ARG A 132 -24.44 14.12 13.19
CA ARG A 132 -25.85 14.48 12.92
C ARG A 132 -26.81 13.92 13.98
N ALA A 133 -26.59 12.68 14.42
CA ALA A 133 -27.39 12.05 15.47
C ALA A 133 -27.20 12.77 16.82
N LYS A 134 -25.97 13.11 17.16
CA LYS A 134 -25.62 13.88 18.37
C LYS A 134 -26.26 15.26 18.37
N SER A 135 -26.16 15.98 17.25
CA SER A 135 -26.79 17.30 17.09
C SER A 135 -28.30 17.24 17.26
N ARG A 136 -28.98 16.24 16.68
CA ARG A 136 -30.42 16.03 16.86
C ARG A 136 -30.79 15.74 18.32
N PHE A 137 -30.03 14.86 18.97
CA PHE A 137 -30.24 14.55 20.38
C PHE A 137 -30.14 15.79 21.27
N HIS A 138 -29.12 16.62 21.09
CA HIS A 138 -28.98 17.85 21.88
C HIS A 138 -30.14 18.83 21.64
N ARG A 139 -30.56 19.04 20.39
CA ARG A 139 -31.72 19.89 20.08
C ARG A 139 -33.01 19.38 20.72
N GLU A 140 -33.21 18.06 20.76
CA GLU A 140 -34.37 17.46 21.43
C GLU A 140 -34.32 17.63 22.94
N GLN A 141 -33.14 17.53 23.56
CA GLN A 141 -32.96 17.80 24.99
C GLN A 141 -33.25 19.26 25.31
N GLU A 142 -32.64 20.20 24.58
CA GLU A 142 -32.89 21.63 24.74
C GLU A 142 -34.39 21.97 24.60
N ARG A 143 -35.07 21.36 23.62
CA ARG A 143 -36.51 21.55 23.43
C ARG A 143 -37.32 20.99 24.60
N LYS A 144 -36.97 19.83 25.13
CA LYS A 144 -37.66 19.23 26.30
C LYS A 144 -37.45 20.08 27.54
N GLU A 145 -36.22 20.50 27.81
CA GLU A 145 -35.90 21.37 28.94
C GLU A 145 -36.65 22.71 28.84
N ALA A 146 -36.76 23.30 27.64
CA ALA A 146 -37.55 24.51 27.43
C ALA A 146 -39.04 24.30 27.76
N VAL A 147 -39.64 23.20 27.30
CA VAL A 147 -41.04 22.85 27.60
C VAL A 147 -41.24 22.61 29.10
N GLU A 148 -40.35 21.87 29.74
CA GLU A 148 -40.39 21.61 31.19
C GLU A 148 -40.27 22.90 32.01
N MET A 149 -39.43 23.85 31.57
CA MET A 149 -39.32 25.17 32.21
C MET A 149 -40.59 26.02 32.05
N ASP A 150 -41.21 26.02 30.88
CA ASP A 150 -42.45 26.74 30.62
C ASP A 150 -43.63 26.15 31.43
N GLU A 151 -43.72 24.82 31.53
CA GLU A 151 -44.68 24.13 32.37
C GLU A 151 -44.47 24.46 33.85
N ALA A 152 -43.23 24.40 34.34
CA ALA A 152 -42.89 24.77 35.72
C ALA A 152 -43.25 26.22 36.03
N ARG A 153 -42.98 27.16 35.11
CA ARG A 153 -43.37 28.57 35.23
C ARG A 153 -44.88 28.72 35.33
N THR A 154 -45.62 28.00 34.49
CA THR A 154 -47.09 28.02 34.48
C THR A 154 -47.65 27.54 35.81
N VAL A 155 -47.17 26.41 36.34
CA VAL A 155 -47.60 25.87 37.63
C VAL A 155 -47.28 26.83 38.79
N LEU A 156 -46.09 27.45 38.79
CA LEU A 156 -45.69 28.43 39.80
C LEU A 156 -46.58 29.68 39.78
N PHE A 157 -46.95 30.16 38.60
CA PHE A 157 -47.85 31.31 38.45
C PHE A 157 -49.24 31.00 39.01
N HIS A 158 -49.82 29.84 38.66
CA HIS A 158 -51.13 29.42 39.17
C HIS A 158 -51.13 29.22 40.70
N LYS A 159 -50.05 28.69 41.28
CA LYS A 159 -49.91 28.56 42.74
C LYS A 159 -49.78 29.89 43.48
N ARG A 160 -49.26 30.95 42.83
CA ARG A 160 -49.10 32.29 43.43
C ARG A 160 -50.36 33.16 43.33
N GLY A 161 -51.16 32.99 42.28
CA GLY A 161 -52.42 33.73 42.09
C GLY A 161 -53.63 33.19 42.86
N ALA A 162 -53.49 32.03 43.52
CA ALA A 162 -54.54 31.38 44.32
C ALA A 162 -54.50 31.75 45.82
N LYS A 163 -53.86 32.87 46.18
CA LYS A 163 -53.89 33.50 47.50
C LYS A 163 -54.53 34.87 47.39
#